data_AF-A0A6M3KY32-F1
#
_entry.id   AF-A0A6M3KY32-F1
#
_cell.length_a   1.000
_cell.length_b   1.000
_cell.length_c   1.000
_cell.angle_alpha   90.00
_cell.angle_beta   90.00
_cell.angle_gamma   90.00
#
_symmetry.space_group_name_H-M   'P 1'
#
loop_
_entity.id
_entity.type
_entity.pdbx_description
1 polymer ?
#
loop_
_entity_poly.entity_id
_entity_poly.type
_entity_poly.pdbx_seq_one_letter_code
_entity_poly.pdbx_strand_id
1 'polypeptide(L)' 'MSDGAFDQWMKVVDSLICDELGVGVNDLPDYLWRDAYDDGIAPEDAAEDYIDGGYHL' A
#
# COMPACT_ATOMS: atom_id res chain seq x y z
N MET A 1 -16.19 -3.32 -6.93
CA MET A 1 -16.40 -3.03 -5.50
C MET A 1 -16.27 -1.52 -5.31
N SER A 2 -17.02 -0.93 -4.39
CA SER A 2 -17.13 0.54 -4.23
C SER A 2 -15.77 1.15 -3.88
N ASP A 3 -15.41 2.27 -4.49
CA ASP A 3 -14.14 2.98 -4.24
C ASP A 3 -13.89 3.24 -2.75
N GLY A 4 -14.94 3.41 -1.94
CA GLY A 4 -14.80 3.63 -0.50
C GLY A 4 -14.16 2.49 0.31
N ALA A 5 -14.18 1.24 -0.18
CA ALA A 5 -13.47 0.14 0.48
C ALA A 5 -11.97 0.15 0.16
N PHE A 6 -11.64 0.45 -1.11
CA PHE A 6 -10.26 0.68 -1.54
C PHE A 6 -9.66 1.91 -0.85
N ASP A 7 -10.41 2.99 -0.69
CA ASP A 7 -9.96 4.19 0.02
C ASP A 7 -9.64 3.92 1.49
N GLN A 8 -10.42 3.06 2.16
CA GLN A 8 -10.13 2.65 3.53
C GLN A 8 -8.88 1.78 3.60
N TRP A 9 -8.72 0.85 2.66
CA TRP A 9 -7.54 0.01 2.53
C TRP A 9 -6.28 0.86 2.30
N MET A 10 -6.33 1.83 1.38
CA MET A 10 -5.21 2.75 1.10
C MET A 10 -4.84 3.62 2.30
N LYS A 11 -5.80 4.03 3.13
CA LYS A 11 -5.51 4.76 4.38
C LYS A 11 -4.73 3.92 5.38
N VAL A 12 -4.99 2.61 5.43
CA VAL A 12 -4.23 1.70 6.30
C VAL A 12 -2.80 1.56 5.77
N VAL A 13 -2.64 1.30 4.46
CA VAL A 13 -1.34 1.23 3.80
C VAL A 13 -0.51 2.50 4.04
N ASP A 14 -1.09 3.68 3.79
CA ASP A 14 -0.40 4.96 3.98
C ASP A 14 0.00 5.19 5.44
N SER A 15 -0.85 4.80 6.41
CA SER A 15 -0.49 4.88 7.83
C SER A 15 0.69 3.98 8.17
N LEU A 16 0.72 2.75 7.67
CA LEU A 16 1.80 1.78 7.95
C LEU A 16 3.13 2.26 7.37
N ILE A 17 3.10 2.77 6.14
CA ILE A 17 4.29 3.31 5.46
C ILE A 17 4.77 4.59 6.15
N CYS A 18 3.85 5.48 6.54
CA CYS A 18 4.19 6.68 7.33
C CYS A 18 4.84 6.31 8.67
N ASP A 19 4.33 5.30 9.35
CA ASP A 19 4.85 4.88 10.65
C ASP A 19 6.26 4.26 10.54
N GLU A 20 6.54 3.51 9.47
CA GLU A 20 7.83 2.84 9.27
C GLU A 20 8.90 3.76 8.64
N LEU A 21 8.54 4.54 7.61
CA LEU A 21 9.48 5.34 6.81
C LEU A 21 9.42 6.84 7.10
N GLY A 22 8.39 7.32 7.81
CA GLY A 22 8.19 8.74 8.10
C GLY A 22 7.69 9.58 6.91
N VAL A 23 7.31 8.92 5.81
CA VAL A 23 6.80 9.53 4.56
C VAL A 23 5.61 8.72 4.05
N GLY A 24 4.72 9.34 3.27
CA GLY A 24 3.51 8.67 2.78
C GLY A 24 3.67 8.01 1.42
N VAL A 25 2.62 7.30 0.97
CA VAL A 25 2.61 6.62 -0.34
C VAL A 25 2.82 7.57 -1.52
N ASN A 26 2.48 8.85 -1.37
CA ASN A 26 2.63 9.86 -2.42
C ASN A 26 4.04 10.43 -2.52
N ASP A 27 4.87 10.22 -1.50
CA ASP A 27 6.26 10.69 -1.46
C ASP A 27 7.24 9.62 -1.97
N LEU A 28 6.73 8.42 -2.24
CA LEU A 28 7.49 7.25 -2.62
C LEU A 28 7.11 6.77 -4.05
N PRO A 29 7.90 5.87 -4.66
CA PRO A 29 7.67 5.35 -6.01
C PRO A 29 6.30 4.67 -6.17
N ASP A 30 5.71 4.77 -7.36
CA ASP A 30 4.39 4.20 -7.62
C ASP A 30 4.39 2.66 -7.46
N TYR A 31 3.30 2.11 -6.93
CA TYR A 31 3.09 0.68 -6.69
C TYR A 31 1.70 0.27 -7.19
N LEU A 32 1.53 -1.02 -7.50
CA LEU A 32 0.28 -1.57 -8.02
C LEU A 32 -0.77 -1.78 -6.90
N TRP A 33 -1.06 -0.71 -6.15
CA TRP A 33 -1.98 -0.74 -4.99
C TRP A 33 -3.36 -1.28 -5.33
N ARG A 34 -3.87 -0.93 -6.50
CA ARG A 34 -5.19 -1.37 -6.94
C ARG A 34 -5.21 -2.86 -7.24
N ASP A 35 -4.18 -3.38 -7.89
CA ASP A 35 -4.07 -4.80 -8.21
C ASP A 35 -3.90 -5.61 -6.92
N ALA A 36 -3.05 -5.15 -5.99
CA ALA A 36 -2.89 -5.77 -4.67
C ALA A 36 -4.22 -5.85 -3.90
N TYR A 37 -5.02 -4.78 -3.92
CA TYR A 37 -6.35 -4.78 -3.31
C TYR A 37 -7.32 -5.73 -4.02
N ASP A 38 -7.35 -5.71 -5.36
CA ASP A 38 -8.26 -6.54 -6.15
C ASP A 38 -7.89 -8.04 -6.07
N ASP A 39 -6.61 -8.37 -5.83
CA ASP A 39 -6.10 -9.71 -5.51
C ASP A 39 -6.36 -10.14 -4.06
N GLY A 40 -6.87 -9.24 -3.22
CA GLY A 40 -7.23 -9.51 -1.83
C GLY A 40 -6.05 -9.53 -0.86
N ILE A 41 -4.94 -8.88 -1.22
CA ILE A 41 -3.78 -8.72 -0.34
C ILE A 41 -4.17 -7.82 0.85
N ALA A 42 -3.77 -8.23 2.05
CA ALA A 42 -3.99 -7.40 3.24
C ALA A 42 -3.17 -6.11 3.13
N PRO A 43 -3.66 -4.97 3.65
CA PRO A 43 -2.91 -3.71 3.58
C PRO A 43 -1.56 -3.79 4.31
N GLU A 44 -1.47 -4.64 5.34
CA GLU A 44 -0.25 -4.93 6.09
C GLU A 44 0.80 -5.62 5.21
N ASP A 45 0.41 -6.72 4.54
CA ASP A 45 1.29 -7.47 3.65
C ASP A 45 1.74 -6.61 2.44
N ALA A 46 0.84 -5.78 1.89
CA ALA A 46 1.17 -4.89 0.78
C ALA A 46 2.13 -3.76 1.19
N ALA A 47 1.97 -3.22 2.40
CA ALA A 47 2.88 -2.22 2.94
C ALA A 47 4.26 -2.83 3.22
N GLU A 48 4.32 -4.04 3.79
CA GLU A 48 5.57 -4.76 4.03
C GLU A 48 6.30 -5.08 2.73
N ASP A 49 5.61 -5.63 1.72
CA ASP A 49 6.18 -5.92 0.39
C ASP A 49 6.77 -4.66 -0.26
N TYR A 50 6.04 -3.54 -0.15
CA TYR A 50 6.48 -2.26 -0.67
C TYR A 50 7.72 -1.72 0.05
N ILE A 51 7.77 -1.82 1.39
CA ILE A 51 8.87 -1.33 2.23
C ILE A 51 10.12 -2.20 2.07
N ASP A 52 9.97 -3.52 2.09
CA ASP A 52 11.08 -4.48 2.12
C ASP A 52 11.76 -4.63 0.76
N GLY A 53 11.03 -4.52 -0.36
CA GLY A 53 11.67 -4.84 -1.64
C GLY A 53 10.90 -4.77 -2.94
N GLY A 54 9.85 -3.98 -3.07
CA GLY A 54 9.06 -3.86 -4.31
C GLY A 54 9.79 -3.35 -5.59
N TYR A 55 11.13 -3.36 -5.66
CA TYR A 55 11.91 -3.16 -6.90
C TYR A 55 12.39 -4.47 -7.55
N HIS A 56 11.83 -5.62 -7.18
CA HIS A 56 12.05 -6.87 -7.92
C HIS A 56 10.90 -7.15 -8.91
N LEU A 57 10.93 -6.42 -10.02
CA LEU A 57 10.43 -6.88 -11.33
C LEU A 57 11.62 -7.29 -12.20
#